data_AF-V9EEV1-F1
#
_entry.id   AF-V9EEV1-F1
#
_cell.length_a   1.000
_cell.length_b   1.000
_cell.length_c   1.000
_cell.angle_alpha   90.00
_cell.angle_beta   90.00
_cell.angle_gamma   90.00
#
_symmetry.space_group_name_H-M   'P 1'
#
loop_
_entity.id
_entity.type
_entity.pdbx_description
1 polymer ?
#
loop_
_entity_poly.entity_id
_entity_poly.type
_entity_poly.pdbx_seq_one_letter_code
_entity_poly.pdbx_strand_id
1 'polypeptide(L)'
;MTTHLHAVSCRFLRRGCRIDQHELFSESYARSNTKRNFKLLRCFPHCCPEHVPRSYCGCSLHVLVTFVSADQAAAADTSDDVVVCARFEAASPVAVAGAGDVATAMPPDSIVALPVSALQLSIDTTADKHHWVRAEKADDRYQQQFPEVSGVYGTTYQL
;
A
#
# COMPACT_ATOMS: atom_id res chain seq x y z
N MET A 1 26.04 -13.88 8.91
CA MET A 1 26.25 -12.41 9.05
C MET A 1 24.92 -11.77 8.75
N THR A 2 24.34 -11.03 9.69
CA THR A 2 23.04 -10.36 9.47
C THR A 2 23.30 -9.09 8.67
N THR A 3 22.87 -9.07 7.43
CA THR A 3 23.00 -7.88 6.58
C THR A 3 21.92 -6.89 7.00
N HIS A 4 22.32 -5.73 7.53
CA HIS A 4 21.38 -4.68 7.87
C HIS A 4 20.98 -3.92 6.60
N LEU A 5 19.69 -3.92 6.28
CA LEU A 5 19.11 -3.15 5.20
C LEU A 5 18.68 -1.78 5.69
N HIS A 6 19.10 -0.71 5.02
CA HIS A 6 18.79 0.65 5.41
C HIS A 6 17.95 1.37 4.35
N ALA A 7 16.63 1.40 4.58
CA ALA A 7 15.70 2.21 3.80
C ALA A 7 15.73 3.66 4.31
N VAL A 8 15.83 4.62 3.40
CA VAL A 8 15.83 6.07 3.69
C VAL A 8 14.45 6.70 3.50
N SER A 9 13.58 6.10 2.67
CA SER A 9 12.20 6.56 2.52
C SER A 9 11.30 5.48 1.94
N CYS A 10 10.01 5.58 2.25
CA CYS A 10 8.95 4.79 1.63
C CYS A 10 7.86 5.75 1.15
N ARG A 11 7.43 5.64 -0.10
CA ARG A 11 6.34 6.48 -0.64
C ARG A 11 5.37 5.69 -1.49
N PHE A 12 4.10 6.05 -1.41
CA PHE A 12 3.09 5.52 -2.31
C PHE A 12 3.19 6.19 -3.68
N LEU A 13 2.90 5.42 -4.74
CA LEU A 13 2.78 5.93 -6.10
C LEU A 13 1.75 5.17 -6.93
N ARG A 14 1.27 5.83 -7.97
CA ARG A 14 0.50 5.26 -9.07
C ARG A 14 1.33 5.37 -10.35
N ARG A 15 1.36 4.31 -11.16
CA ARG A 15 2.04 4.37 -12.47
C ARG A 15 1.28 5.26 -13.45
N GLY A 16 2.02 6.01 -14.26
CA GLY A 16 1.44 6.96 -15.22
C GLY A 16 0.77 8.18 -14.58
N CYS A 17 0.95 8.36 -13.27
CA CYS A 17 0.50 9.51 -12.51
C CYS A 17 1.73 10.34 -12.13
N ARG A 18 1.67 11.67 -12.31
CA ARG A 18 2.74 12.57 -11.87
C ARG A 18 2.30 13.18 -10.54
N ILE A 19 2.97 12.79 -9.45
CA ILE A 19 2.59 13.15 -8.07
C ILE A 19 2.69 14.67 -7.80
N ASP A 20 3.42 15.40 -8.63
CA ASP A 20 3.56 16.86 -8.60
C ASP A 20 2.33 17.59 -9.15
N GLN A 21 1.40 16.89 -9.82
CA GLN A 21 0.23 17.52 -10.44
C GLN A 21 -1.05 17.42 -9.60
N HIS A 22 -1.14 16.44 -8.71
CA HIS A 22 -2.28 16.25 -7.81
C HIS A 22 -1.95 15.25 -6.69
N GLU A 23 -2.77 15.24 -5.64
CA GLU A 23 -2.64 14.27 -4.55
C GLU A 23 -2.90 12.84 -5.03
N LEU A 24 -2.17 11.88 -4.45
CA LEU A 24 -2.29 10.46 -4.82
C LEU A 24 -3.57 9.83 -4.26
N PHE A 25 -4.00 10.26 -3.08
CA PHE A 25 -5.20 9.76 -2.43
C PHE A 25 -6.28 10.83 -2.47
N SER A 26 -7.51 10.43 -2.75
CA SER A 26 -8.68 11.29 -2.65
C SER A 26 -9.24 11.26 -1.23
N GLU A 27 -9.78 12.38 -0.76
CA GLU A 27 -10.53 12.46 0.50
C GLU A 27 -11.78 11.56 0.49
N SER A 28 -12.34 11.28 -0.69
CA SER A 28 -13.53 10.44 -0.85
C SER A 28 -13.49 9.56 -2.11
N TYR A 29 -14.15 8.41 -2.04
CA TYR A 29 -14.15 7.39 -3.11
C TYR A 29 -15.56 6.94 -3.45
N ALA A 30 -15.84 6.82 -4.76
CA ALA A 30 -17.07 6.20 -5.21
C ALA A 30 -17.03 4.67 -5.01
N ARG A 31 -18.16 4.09 -4.59
CA ARG A 31 -18.29 2.66 -4.29
C ARG A 31 -19.27 1.96 -5.23
N SER A 32 -19.11 0.67 -5.41
CA SER A 32 -20.09 -0.21 -6.06
C SER A 32 -20.53 -1.33 -5.13
N ASN A 33 -21.83 -1.62 -5.11
CA ASN A 33 -22.33 -2.85 -4.50
C ASN A 33 -22.16 -4.00 -5.49
N THR A 34 -21.34 -4.99 -5.14
CA THR A 34 -21.29 -6.25 -5.89
C THR A 34 -22.41 -7.18 -5.44
N LYS A 35 -22.81 -8.13 -6.29
CA LYS A 35 -23.88 -9.12 -6.01
C LYS A 35 -23.62 -9.99 -4.78
N ARG A 36 -22.43 -9.93 -4.17
CA ARG A 36 -21.99 -10.73 -3.01
C ARG A 36 -21.82 -9.91 -1.72
N ASN A 37 -22.43 -8.72 -1.62
CA ASN A 37 -22.28 -7.79 -0.48
C ASN A 37 -20.88 -7.20 -0.25
N PHE A 38 -19.92 -7.45 -1.15
CA PHE A 38 -18.62 -6.75 -1.13
C PHE A 38 -18.73 -5.37 -1.78
N LYS A 39 -18.06 -4.37 -1.19
CA LYS A 39 -18.18 -2.97 -1.58
C LYS A 39 -16.85 -2.42 -2.09
N LEU A 40 -16.59 -2.66 -3.37
CA LEU A 40 -15.37 -2.23 -4.05
C LEU A 40 -15.30 -0.70 -4.19
N LEU A 41 -14.13 -0.14 -3.90
CA LEU A 41 -13.80 1.24 -4.28
C LEU A 41 -13.53 1.32 -5.78
N ARG A 42 -14.31 2.12 -6.50
CA ARG A 42 -14.13 2.31 -7.94
C ARG A 42 -13.01 3.27 -8.29
N CYS A 43 -12.62 4.12 -7.34
CA CYS A 43 -11.76 5.27 -7.59
C CYS A 43 -10.50 5.29 -6.74
N PHE A 44 -10.15 4.18 -6.10
CA PHE A 44 -8.93 4.10 -5.30
C PHE A 44 -7.71 3.80 -6.18
N PRO A 45 -6.56 4.46 -5.99
CA PRO A 45 -6.28 5.56 -5.04
C PRO A 45 -6.76 6.94 -5.52
N HIS A 46 -7.01 7.12 -6.82
CA HIS A 46 -7.75 8.23 -7.42
C HIS A 46 -8.11 7.88 -8.87
N CYS A 47 -8.91 8.70 -9.56
CA CYS A 47 -9.08 8.59 -11.01
C CYS A 47 -8.08 9.51 -11.71
N CYS A 48 -7.22 8.96 -12.58
CA CYS A 48 -6.32 9.76 -13.41
C CYS A 48 -6.18 9.10 -14.80
N PRO A 49 -6.24 9.87 -15.90
CA PRO A 49 -6.33 11.33 -15.94
C PRO A 49 -7.71 11.92 -15.60
N GLU A 50 -8.79 11.14 -15.70
CA GLU A 50 -10.15 11.62 -15.43
C GLU A 50 -11.05 10.52 -14.83
N HIS A 51 -12.11 10.91 -14.11
CA HIS A 51 -13.15 9.99 -13.63
C HIS A 51 -14.04 9.49 -14.77
N VAL A 52 -14.27 8.18 -14.80
CA VAL A 52 -15.25 7.59 -15.73
C VAL A 52 -16.52 7.20 -14.95
N PRO A 53 -17.66 7.89 -15.19
CA PRO A 53 -18.91 7.60 -14.51
C PRO A 53 -19.34 6.15 -14.68
N ARG A 54 -19.80 5.52 -13.59
CA ARG A 54 -20.26 4.12 -13.54
C ARG A 54 -19.23 3.05 -13.94
N SER A 55 -17.96 3.42 -14.10
CA SER A 55 -16.86 2.50 -14.38
C SER A 55 -15.87 2.40 -13.21
N TYR A 56 -15.02 1.38 -13.23
CA TYR A 56 -13.88 1.24 -12.33
C TYR A 56 -12.71 2.04 -12.92
N CYS A 57 -12.38 3.20 -12.33
CA CYS A 57 -11.24 4.05 -12.74
C CYS A 57 -9.99 3.78 -11.87
N GLY A 58 -10.16 3.04 -10.77
CA GLY A 58 -9.10 2.73 -9.82
C GLY A 58 -7.99 1.90 -10.45
N CYS A 59 -6.85 1.86 -9.79
CA CYS A 59 -5.66 1.17 -10.27
C CYS A 59 -4.88 0.53 -9.14
N SER A 60 -3.89 -0.29 -9.49
CA SER A 60 -2.89 -0.78 -8.55
C SER A 60 -2.16 0.38 -7.88
N LEU A 61 -1.90 0.20 -6.58
CA LEU A 61 -1.08 1.10 -5.80
C LEU A 61 0.30 0.45 -5.64
N HIS A 62 1.35 1.27 -5.70
CA HIS A 62 2.71 0.80 -5.46
C HIS A 62 3.33 1.53 -4.27
N VAL A 63 4.22 0.85 -3.57
CA VAL A 63 5.14 1.39 -2.58
C VAL A 63 6.52 1.39 -3.19
N LEU A 64 7.15 2.55 -3.22
CA LEU A 64 8.53 2.71 -3.61
C LEU A 64 9.37 2.88 -2.35
N VAL A 65 10.26 1.93 -2.14
CA VAL A 65 11.25 1.95 -1.06
C VAL A 65 12.54 2.49 -1.65
N THR A 66 13.15 3.48 -1.02
CA THR A 66 14.48 3.98 -1.40
C THR A 66 15.47 3.58 -0.32
N PHE A 67 16.58 2.97 -0.73
CA PHE A 67 17.67 2.53 0.12
C PHE A 67 18.83 3.53 0.10
N VAL A 68 19.74 3.39 1.06
CA VAL A 68 20.92 4.28 1.18
C VAL A 68 21.92 4.11 0.02
N SER A 69 21.95 2.94 -0.64
CA SER A 69 22.83 2.66 -1.76
C SER A 69 22.23 1.63 -2.73
N ALA A 70 22.80 1.54 -3.93
CA ALA A 70 22.41 0.53 -4.93
C ALA A 70 22.73 -0.89 -4.45
N ASP A 71 23.86 -1.10 -3.75
CA ASP A 71 24.20 -2.40 -3.15
C ASP A 71 23.16 -2.87 -2.13
N GLN A 72 22.61 -1.92 -1.36
CA GLN A 72 21.57 -2.19 -0.37
C GLN A 72 20.22 -2.50 -1.03
N ALA A 73 19.89 -1.80 -2.11
CA ALA A 73 18.72 -2.12 -2.93
C ALA A 73 18.85 -3.51 -3.58
N ALA A 74 20.01 -3.84 -4.13
CA ALA A 74 20.30 -5.15 -4.72
C ALA A 74 20.27 -6.27 -3.66
N ALA A 75 20.84 -6.03 -2.47
CA ALA A 75 20.77 -6.98 -1.36
C ALA A 75 19.32 -7.21 -0.92
N ALA A 76 18.51 -6.16 -0.82
CA ALA A 76 17.09 -6.26 -0.52
C ALA A 76 16.32 -7.01 -1.62
N ASP A 77 16.72 -6.84 -2.88
CA ASP A 77 16.09 -7.48 -4.04
C ASP A 77 16.23 -9.00 -4.05
N THR A 78 17.37 -9.49 -3.57
CA THR A 78 17.69 -10.93 -3.48
C THR A 78 17.32 -11.57 -2.15
N SER A 79 16.78 -10.80 -1.20
CA SER A 79 16.51 -11.26 0.16
C SER A 79 15.03 -11.65 0.32
N ASP A 80 14.81 -12.91 0.71
CA ASP A 80 13.48 -13.41 1.08
C ASP A 80 12.98 -12.87 2.43
N ASP A 81 13.86 -12.22 3.20
CA ASP A 81 13.57 -11.67 4.53
C ASP A 81 12.97 -10.26 4.47
N VAL A 82 12.91 -9.64 3.29
CA VAL A 82 12.36 -8.30 3.10
C VAL A 82 10.85 -8.39 2.85
N VAL A 83 10.08 -7.81 3.77
CA VAL A 83 8.63 -7.67 3.64
C VAL A 83 8.27 -6.20 3.59
N VAL A 84 7.53 -5.82 2.55
CA VAL A 84 6.95 -4.46 2.42
C VAL A 84 5.46 -4.55 2.65
N CYS A 85 4.95 -3.73 3.57
CA CYS A 85 3.53 -3.65 3.89
C CYS A 85 3.05 -2.20 3.84
N ALA A 86 1.83 -1.99 3.35
CA ALA A 86 1.11 -0.73 3.43
C ALA A 86 0.05 -0.82 4.51
N ARG A 87 -0.18 0.26 5.28
CA ARG A 87 -1.28 0.33 6.23
C ARG A 87 -2.30 1.40 5.83
N PHE A 88 -3.59 1.06 5.89
CA PHE A 88 -4.69 2.02 5.73
C PHE A 88 -5.51 2.10 7.01
N GLU A 89 -5.74 3.33 7.47
CA GLU A 89 -6.48 3.62 8.71
C GLU A 89 -7.57 4.64 8.44
N ALA A 90 -8.63 4.63 9.26
CA ALA A 90 -9.65 5.67 9.20
C ALA A 90 -9.08 7.00 9.71
N ALA A 91 -9.31 8.08 8.97
CA ALA A 91 -8.83 9.42 9.32
C ALA A 91 -9.50 10.02 10.58
N SER A 92 -10.55 9.38 11.12
CA SER A 92 -11.19 9.82 12.37
C SER A 92 -11.25 8.67 13.39
N PRO A 93 -10.94 8.93 14.67
CA PRO A 93 -11.17 7.98 15.76
C PRO A 93 -12.66 7.76 16.05
N VAL A 94 -13.57 8.52 15.41
CA VAL A 94 -15.03 8.43 15.57
C VAL A 94 -15.62 7.57 14.46
N ALA A 95 -15.08 6.36 14.26
CA ALA A 95 -15.90 5.30 13.71
C ALA A 95 -16.58 4.63 14.90
N VAL A 96 -17.81 5.04 15.20
CA VAL A 96 -18.71 4.25 16.05
C VAL A 96 -19.04 2.98 15.27
N ALA A 97 -18.14 2.01 15.30
CA ALA A 97 -18.47 0.62 15.04
C ALA A 97 -18.95 0.05 16.37
N GLY A 98 -20.19 -0.43 16.42
CA GLY A 98 -20.61 -1.28 17.52
C GLY A 98 -19.58 -2.38 17.70
N ALA A 99 -19.10 -2.55 18.94
CA ALA A 99 -17.91 -3.29 19.37
C ALA A 99 -16.58 -2.51 19.36
N GLY A 100 -16.45 -1.60 20.33
CA GLY A 100 -15.42 -1.69 21.37
C GLY A 100 -13.97 -1.26 21.07
N ASP A 101 -13.53 -1.17 19.83
CA ASP A 101 -12.12 -0.82 19.55
C ASP A 101 -11.98 0.54 18.86
N VAL A 102 -11.54 1.52 19.64
CA VAL A 102 -11.04 2.81 19.15
C VAL A 102 -9.68 2.54 18.50
N ALA A 103 -9.66 2.32 17.19
CA ALA A 103 -8.41 2.29 16.43
C ALA A 103 -7.85 3.72 16.41
N THR A 104 -6.89 4.00 17.29
CA THR A 104 -6.13 5.25 17.26
C THR A 104 -5.15 5.17 16.10
N ALA A 105 -5.16 6.14 15.20
CA ALA A 105 -4.20 6.22 14.11
C ALA A 105 -2.77 6.16 14.67
N MET A 106 -1.89 5.41 14.01
CA MET A 106 -0.50 5.33 14.47
C MET A 106 0.18 6.69 14.30
N PRO A 107 1.01 7.12 15.27
CA PRO A 107 1.83 8.31 15.08
C PRO A 107 2.69 8.16 13.82
N PRO A 108 2.82 9.21 12.99
CA PRO A 108 3.81 9.24 11.92
C PRO A 108 5.19 8.88 12.46
N ASP A 109 5.99 8.19 11.63
CA ASP A 109 7.38 7.78 11.94
C ASP A 109 7.54 6.83 13.14
N SER A 110 6.45 6.27 13.66
CA SER A 110 6.52 5.25 14.71
C SER A 110 7.07 3.93 14.17
N ILE A 111 7.98 3.32 14.93
CA ILE A 111 8.46 1.96 14.66
C ILE A 111 7.48 0.99 15.30
N VAL A 112 6.90 0.12 14.47
CA VAL A 112 5.83 -0.80 14.87
C VAL A 112 6.21 -2.22 14.47
N ALA A 113 6.01 -3.17 15.38
CA ALA A 113 6.17 -4.57 15.05
C ALA A 113 5.07 -4.99 14.05
N LEU A 114 5.49 -5.55 12.91
CA LEU A 114 4.53 -6.10 11.95
C LEU A 114 3.78 -7.28 12.60
N PRO A 115 2.43 -7.29 12.56
CA PRO A 115 1.68 -8.42 13.08
C PRO A 115 1.93 -9.66 12.23
N VAL A 116 1.87 -10.84 12.84
CA VAL A 116 2.10 -12.13 12.15
C VAL A 116 1.16 -12.30 10.95
N SER A 117 -0.06 -11.78 11.03
CA SER A 117 -1.02 -11.79 9.92
C SER A 117 -0.56 -11.02 8.67
N ALA A 118 0.26 -9.98 8.83
CA ALA A 118 0.84 -9.25 7.69
C ALA A 118 1.97 -10.03 6.99
N LEU A 119 2.55 -11.03 7.68
CA LEU A 119 3.57 -11.91 7.13
C LEU A 119 2.96 -13.09 6.36
N GLN A 120 1.70 -13.46 6.66
CA GLN A 120 1.00 -14.54 6.00
C GLN A 120 0.56 -14.14 4.58
N LEU A 121 0.82 -15.01 3.60
CA LEU A 121 0.39 -14.84 2.20
C LEU A 121 -1.11 -15.11 2.00
N SER A 122 -1.78 -15.71 2.99
CA SER A 122 -3.20 -16.02 2.93
C SER A 122 -4.04 -14.82 3.34
N ILE A 123 -4.93 -14.40 2.45
CA ILE A 123 -6.02 -13.46 2.77
C ILE A 123 -7.00 -14.21 3.69
N ASP A 124 -6.70 -14.25 4.99
CA ASP A 124 -7.70 -14.70 5.94
C ASP A 124 -8.75 -13.60 6.09
N THR A 125 -9.88 -13.81 5.41
CA THR A 125 -11.01 -12.87 5.34
C THR A 125 -11.81 -12.79 6.64
N THR A 126 -11.38 -13.51 7.69
CA THR A 126 -12.12 -13.64 8.95
C THR A 126 -11.42 -13.03 10.17
N ALA A 127 -10.15 -12.61 10.06
CA ALA A 127 -9.42 -11.96 11.13
C ALA A 127 -9.48 -10.44 10.97
N ASP A 128 -9.90 -9.76 12.04
CA ASP A 128 -10.08 -8.32 12.22
C ASP A 128 -9.40 -7.39 11.20
N LYS A 129 -10.24 -6.53 10.58
CA LYS A 129 -9.92 -5.20 10.05
C LYS A 129 -8.54 -5.12 9.38
N HIS A 130 -8.47 -5.51 8.09
CA HIS A 130 -7.29 -5.42 7.21
C HIS A 130 -6.63 -4.01 7.22
N HIS A 131 -5.85 -3.72 8.26
CA HIS A 131 -5.06 -2.50 8.32
C HIS A 131 -3.83 -2.67 7.45
N TRP A 132 -3.16 -3.82 7.51
CA TRP A 132 -1.91 -4.09 6.80
C TRP A 132 -2.14 -4.92 5.54
N VAL A 133 -1.58 -4.46 4.42
CA VAL A 133 -1.60 -5.16 3.14
C VAL A 133 -0.17 -5.33 2.65
N ARG A 134 0.23 -6.59 2.46
CA ARG A 134 1.54 -6.93 1.92
C ARG A 134 1.63 -6.46 0.46
N ALA A 135 2.77 -5.85 0.12
CA ALA A 135 3.12 -5.49 -1.24
C ALA A 135 4.10 -6.54 -1.78
N GLU A 136 3.85 -6.97 -3.00
CA GLU A 136 4.71 -7.91 -3.73
C GLU A 136 5.70 -7.12 -4.57
N LYS A 137 6.92 -7.63 -4.76
CA LYS A 137 7.88 -7.00 -5.67
C LYS A 137 7.26 -6.89 -7.06
N ALA A 138 7.32 -5.70 -7.65
CA ALA A 138 6.82 -5.46 -8.99
C ALA A 138 7.77 -6.08 -10.03
N ASP A 139 7.25 -6.41 -11.22
CA ASP A 139 8.05 -6.90 -12.35
C ASP A 139 9.24 -5.96 -12.64
N ASP A 140 10.41 -6.55 -12.92
CA ASP A 140 11.68 -5.83 -13.09
C ASP A 140 11.61 -4.73 -14.18
N ARG A 141 10.71 -4.85 -15.16
CA ARG A 141 10.48 -3.79 -16.16
C ARG A 141 10.07 -2.46 -15.53
N TYR A 142 9.44 -2.51 -14.36
CA TYR A 142 9.01 -1.33 -13.63
C TYR A 142 10.15 -0.73 -12.83
N GLN A 143 11.08 -1.57 -12.36
CA GLN A 143 12.27 -1.14 -11.64
C GLN A 143 13.16 -0.23 -12.51
N GLN A 144 13.26 -0.52 -13.82
CA GLN A 144 14.02 0.27 -14.78
C GLN A 144 13.55 1.73 -14.92
N GLN A 145 12.35 2.07 -14.44
CA GLN A 145 11.80 3.43 -14.48
C GLN A 145 12.18 4.26 -13.25
N PHE A 146 12.89 3.66 -12.28
CA PHE A 146 13.29 4.30 -11.03
C PHE A 146 14.81 4.20 -10.82
N PRO A 147 15.39 5.07 -9.98
CA PRO A 147 16.81 4.98 -9.64
C PRO A 147 17.18 3.61 -9.05
N GLU A 148 18.40 3.13 -9.33
CA GLU A 148 18.92 1.84 -8.86
C GLU A 148 18.90 1.68 -7.34
N VAL A 149 18.89 2.78 -6.60
CA VAL A 149 18.74 2.81 -5.14
C VAL A 149 17.33 2.47 -4.65
N SER A 150 16.37 2.18 -5.53
CA SER A 150 14.96 2.00 -5.16
C SER A 150 14.50 0.57 -5.38
N GLY A 151 13.41 0.17 -4.71
CA GLY A 151 12.65 -1.06 -4.97
C GLY A 151 11.17 -0.75 -5.12
N VAL A 152 10.52 -1.28 -6.16
CA VAL A 152 9.08 -1.08 -6.42
C VAL A 152 8.28 -2.29 -5.97
N TYR A 153 7.26 -2.06 -5.14
CA TYR A 153 6.38 -3.11 -4.62
C TYR A 153 4.92 -2.77 -4.92
N GLY A 154 4.17 -3.67 -5.56
CA GLY A 154 2.75 -3.52 -5.84
C GLY A 154 1.86 -4.09 -4.75
N THR A 155 0.81 -3.36 -4.39
CA THR A 155 -0.24 -3.85 -3.50
C THR A 155 -1.58 -3.87 -4.23
N THR A 156 -2.35 -4.94 -4.00
CA THR A 156 -3.73 -5.05 -4.46
C THR A 156 -4.64 -4.78 -3.27
N TYR A 157 -5.10 -3.53 -3.13
CA TYR A 157 -6.04 -3.17 -2.08
C TYR A 157 -7.48 -3.42 -2.56
N GLN A 158 -8.19 -4.33 -1.90
CA GLN A 158 -9.60 -4.62 -2.15
C GLN A 158 -10.39 -4.38 -0.86
N LEU A 159 -11.43 -3.54 -0.93
CA LEU A 159 -12.40 -3.25 0.13
C LEU A 159 -13.78 -3.84 -0.18
#